data_AF-A0A7X7YV30-F1
#
_entry.id   AF-A0A7X7YV30-F1
#
_cell.length_a   1.000
_cell.length_b   1.000
_cell.length_c   1.000
_cell.angle_alpha   90.00
_cell.angle_beta   90.00
_cell.angle_gamma   90.00
#
_symmetry.space_group_name_H-M   'P 1'
#
loop_
_entity.id
_entity.type
_entity.pdbx_description
1 polymer ?
#
loop_
_entity_poly.entity_id
_entity_poly.type
_entity_poly.pdbx_seq_one_letter_code
_entity_poly.pdbx_strand_id
1 'polypeptide(L)'
;YLAIVLSAQTALRDIIGTHELADMLTHRGELGNRLKEILDEKTNPWGITVQSVEIRDIIIPKDLEAAMSKQAQAERERQARIILGTAETEIAQKFAQAAKQYEANPMAMHLRGMNMLFEGLKEKGSMIIVPSSALETMNLGAMGGLAALSQSQIRKAESHEEKTE
;
A
#
# COMPACT_ATOMS: atom_id res chain seq x y z
N TYR A 1 -16.36 34.52 -37.23
CA TYR A 1 -16.72 33.31 -36.46
C TYR A 1 -16.02 32.07 -36.98
N LEU A 2 -16.21 31.66 -38.25
CA LEU A 2 -15.60 30.44 -38.82
C LEU A 2 -14.05 30.40 -38.70
N ALA A 3 -13.38 31.52 -38.93
CA ALA A 3 -11.92 31.63 -38.81
C ALA A 3 -11.40 31.32 -37.38
N ILE A 4 -12.16 31.70 -36.35
CA ILE A 4 -11.81 31.44 -34.94
C ILE A 4 -11.96 29.94 -34.65
N VAL A 5 -13.06 29.33 -35.12
CA VAL A 5 -13.30 27.89 -34.97
C VAL A 5 -12.19 27.07 -35.64
N LEU A 6 -11.79 27.44 -36.86
CA LEU A 6 -10.68 26.80 -37.58
C LEU A 6 -9.33 26.97 -36.88
N SER A 7 -9.07 28.17 -36.34
CA SER A 7 -7.87 28.45 -35.54
C SER A 7 -7.82 27.60 -34.28
N ALA A 8 -8.94 27.52 -33.54
CA ALA A 8 -9.09 26.68 -32.36
C ALA A 8 -8.95 25.19 -32.68
N GLN A 9 -9.51 24.71 -33.78
CA GLN A 9 -9.35 23.32 -34.24
C GLN A 9 -7.89 22.99 -34.56
N THR A 10 -7.18 23.92 -35.19
CA THR A 10 -5.77 23.72 -35.55
C THR A 10 -4.90 23.70 -34.30
N ALA A 11 -5.12 24.62 -33.38
CA ALA A 11 -4.43 24.66 -32.09
C ALA A 11 -4.72 23.40 -31.26
N LEU A 12 -5.97 22.96 -31.19
CA LEU A 12 -6.35 21.73 -30.49
C LEU A 12 -5.67 20.50 -31.11
N ARG A 13 -5.61 20.40 -32.45
CA ARG A 13 -4.94 19.31 -33.14
C ARG A 13 -3.44 19.26 -32.85
N ASP A 14 -2.80 20.42 -32.80
CA ASP A 14 -1.36 20.54 -32.49
C ASP A 14 -1.06 20.08 -31.06
N ILE A 15 -1.88 20.51 -30.10
CA ILE A 15 -1.79 20.05 -28.71
C ILE A 15 -1.98 18.55 -28.61
N ILE A 16 -2.96 17.98 -29.32
CA ILE A 16 -3.20 16.53 -29.35
C ILE A 16 -2.01 15.77 -29.96
N GLY A 17 -1.31 16.36 -30.93
CA GLY A 17 -0.16 15.72 -31.58
C GLY A 17 1.13 15.74 -30.74
N THR A 18 1.24 16.66 -29.79
CA THR A 18 2.48 16.89 -29.02
C THR A 18 2.47 16.27 -27.61
N HIS A 19 1.30 15.85 -27.11
CA HIS A 19 1.16 15.27 -25.78
C HIS A 19 0.77 13.79 -25.85
N GLU A 20 1.13 13.03 -24.81
CA GLU A 20 0.63 11.66 -24.67
C GLU A 20 -0.84 11.65 -24.24
N LEU A 21 -1.58 10.63 -24.68
CA LEU A 21 -3.00 10.48 -24.35
C LEU A 21 -3.24 10.40 -22.84
N ALA A 22 -2.35 9.73 -22.10
CA ALA A 22 -2.45 9.60 -20.64
C ALA A 22 -2.38 10.97 -19.93
N ASP A 23 -1.52 11.85 -20.40
CA ASP A 23 -1.40 13.22 -19.89
C ASP A 23 -2.65 14.04 -20.22
N MET A 24 -3.22 13.86 -21.41
CA MET A 24 -4.48 14.53 -21.78
C MET A 24 -5.67 14.13 -20.93
N LEU A 25 -5.69 12.90 -20.45
CA LEU A 25 -6.76 12.42 -19.57
C LEU A 25 -6.60 12.92 -18.13
N THR A 26 -5.36 13.10 -17.68
CA THR A 26 -5.03 13.43 -16.29
C THR A 26 -4.96 14.95 -16.07
N HIS A 27 -4.38 15.70 -17.01
CA HIS A 27 -4.05 17.12 -16.91
C HIS A 27 -4.90 18.00 -17.83
N ARG A 28 -6.22 17.72 -17.94
CA ARG A 28 -7.15 18.45 -18.82
C ARG A 28 -7.17 19.97 -18.59
N GLY A 29 -7.06 20.41 -17.33
CA GLY A 29 -7.07 21.83 -16.98
C GLY A 29 -5.84 22.58 -17.52
N GLU A 30 -4.66 21.96 -17.42
CA GLU A 30 -3.41 22.54 -17.93
C GLU A 30 -3.44 22.66 -19.45
N LEU A 31 -3.96 21.64 -20.14
CA LEU A 31 -4.16 21.68 -21.59
C LEU A 31 -5.17 22.73 -22.03
N GLY A 32 -6.24 22.93 -21.26
CA GLY A 32 -7.20 24.01 -21.50
C GLY A 32 -6.55 25.39 -21.38
N ASN A 33 -5.72 25.60 -20.37
CA ASN A 33 -4.97 26.85 -20.18
C ASN A 33 -3.98 27.09 -21.33
N ARG A 34 -3.22 26.05 -21.72
CA ARG A 34 -2.30 26.11 -22.86
C ARG A 34 -3.03 26.48 -24.16
N LEU A 35 -4.19 25.85 -24.39
CA LEU A 35 -5.02 26.13 -25.56
C LEU A 35 -5.58 27.55 -25.54
N LYS A 36 -5.97 28.06 -24.36
CA LYS A 36 -6.38 29.45 -24.17
C LYS A 36 -5.26 30.41 -24.57
N GLU A 37 -4.04 30.21 -24.07
CA GLU A 37 -2.89 31.08 -24.38
C GLU A 37 -2.64 31.16 -25.89
N ILE A 38 -2.56 30.00 -26.56
CA ILE A 38 -2.34 29.91 -28.00
C ILE A 38 -3.47 30.57 -28.80
N LEU A 39 -4.72 30.39 -28.35
CA LEU A 39 -5.87 30.94 -29.05
C LEU A 39 -5.97 32.46 -28.87
N ASP A 40 -5.72 32.95 -27.65
CA ASP A 40 -5.75 34.38 -27.33
C ASP A 40 -4.67 35.14 -28.13
N GLU A 41 -3.45 34.59 -28.21
CA GLU A 41 -2.37 35.15 -29.04
C GLU A 41 -2.78 35.29 -30.51
N LYS A 42 -3.46 34.28 -31.06
CA LYS A 42 -3.93 34.28 -32.46
C LYS A 42 -5.15 35.17 -32.70
N THR A 43 -6.00 35.38 -31.70
CA THR A 43 -7.27 36.13 -31.85
C THR A 43 -7.16 37.60 -31.43
N ASN A 44 -6.14 37.98 -30.67
CA ASN A 44 -5.91 39.36 -30.25
C ASN A 44 -5.79 40.35 -31.43
N PRO A 45 -5.13 40.02 -32.57
CA PRO A 45 -5.11 40.89 -33.76
C PRO A 45 -6.49 41.15 -34.37
N TRP A 46 -7.48 40.29 -34.09
CA TRP A 46 -8.85 40.44 -34.54
C TRP A 46 -9.74 41.19 -33.53
N GLY A 47 -9.17 41.64 -32.40
CA GLY A 47 -9.90 42.34 -31.33
C GLY A 47 -10.76 41.41 -30.48
N ILE A 48 -10.42 40.11 -30.41
CA ILE A 48 -11.21 39.10 -29.69
C ILE A 48 -10.35 38.51 -28.58
N THR A 49 -10.84 38.66 -27.34
CA THR A 49 -10.21 38.11 -26.13
C THR A 49 -10.87 36.79 -25.73
N VAL A 50 -10.07 35.76 -25.50
CA VAL A 50 -10.56 34.44 -25.08
C VAL A 50 -10.59 34.38 -23.56
N GLN A 51 -11.79 34.25 -22.97
CA GLN A 51 -11.93 34.23 -21.51
C GLN A 51 -11.53 32.88 -20.90
N SER A 52 -12.09 31.79 -21.43
CA SER A 52 -11.82 30.42 -20.97
C SER A 52 -11.94 29.41 -22.11
N VAL A 53 -11.20 28.31 -21.99
CA VAL A 53 -11.31 27.15 -22.88
C VAL A 53 -11.34 25.90 -22.01
N GLU A 54 -12.33 25.05 -22.25
CA GLU A 54 -12.51 23.79 -21.51
C GLU A 54 -12.62 22.62 -22.49
N ILE A 55 -11.95 21.52 -22.15
CA ILE A 55 -12.05 20.26 -22.88
C ILE A 55 -13.23 19.48 -22.30
N ARG A 56 -14.24 19.22 -23.13
CA ARG A 56 -15.48 18.57 -22.70
C ARG A 56 -15.34 17.05 -22.62
N ASP A 57 -15.28 16.38 -23.77
CA ASP A 57 -15.33 14.93 -23.87
C ASP A 57 -14.20 14.42 -24.77
N ILE A 58 -13.43 13.43 -24.30
CA ILE A 58 -12.43 12.71 -25.10
C ILE A 58 -12.96 11.31 -25.33
N ILE A 59 -13.34 11.00 -26.58
CA ILE A 59 -13.86 9.69 -26.96
C ILE A 59 -12.70 8.81 -27.37
N ILE A 60 -12.40 7.79 -26.56
CA ILE A 60 -11.36 6.79 -26.82
C ILE A 60 -12.01 5.56 -27.45
N PRO A 61 -11.43 4.97 -28.51
CA PRO A 61 -11.92 3.71 -29.06
C PRO A 61 -11.73 2.57 -28.06
N LYS A 62 -12.71 1.66 -27.96
CA LYS A 62 -12.74 0.57 -26.97
C LYS A 62 -11.49 -0.31 -26.98
N ASP A 63 -10.90 -0.55 -28.15
CA ASP A 63 -9.70 -1.37 -28.28
C ASP A 63 -8.49 -0.74 -27.56
N LEU A 64 -8.34 0.60 -27.67
CA LEU A 64 -7.28 1.34 -27.00
C LEU A 64 -7.54 1.45 -25.50
N GLU A 65 -8.79 1.66 -25.10
CA GLU A 65 -9.20 1.70 -23.69
C GLU A 65 -8.81 0.40 -22.96
N ALA A 66 -9.08 -0.75 -23.58
CA ALA A 66 -8.70 -2.05 -23.01
C ALA A 66 -7.18 -2.22 -22.87
N ALA A 67 -6.42 -1.81 -23.89
CA ALA A 67 -4.95 -1.86 -23.85
C ALA A 67 -4.36 -0.94 -22.77
N MET A 68 -4.86 0.29 -22.67
CA MET A 68 -4.43 1.25 -21.65
C MET A 68 -4.78 0.79 -20.24
N SER A 69 -5.97 0.23 -20.03
CA SER A 69 -6.36 -0.33 -18.74
C SER A 69 -5.41 -1.44 -18.31
N LYS A 70 -5.02 -2.33 -19.23
CA LYS A 70 -4.08 -3.41 -18.96
C LYS A 70 -2.68 -2.87 -18.63
N GLN A 71 -2.21 -1.88 -19.37
CA GLN A 71 -0.93 -1.22 -19.10
C GLN A 71 -0.92 -0.52 -17.74
N ALA A 72 -1.98 0.22 -17.43
CA ALA A 72 -2.12 0.93 -16.16
C ALA A 72 -2.14 -0.02 -14.97
N GLN A 73 -2.82 -1.17 -15.10
CA GLN A 73 -2.81 -2.21 -14.07
C GLN A 73 -1.41 -2.78 -13.87
N ALA A 74 -0.71 -3.14 -14.95
CA ALA A 74 0.64 -3.68 -14.88
C ALA A 74 1.63 -2.71 -14.23
N GLU A 75 1.55 -1.42 -14.55
CA GLU A 75 2.41 -0.40 -13.93
C GLU A 75 2.08 -0.21 -12.45
N ARG A 76 0.80 -0.20 -12.06
CA ARG A 76 0.39 -0.15 -10.65
C ARG A 76 0.87 -1.36 -9.86
N GLU A 77 0.74 -2.56 -10.42
CA GLU A 77 1.25 -3.79 -9.79
C GLU A 77 2.77 -3.77 -9.66
N ARG A 78 3.48 -3.27 -10.68
CA ARG A 78 4.94 -3.09 -10.64
C ARG A 78 5.33 -2.12 -9.53
N GLN A 79 4.69 -0.96 -9.47
CA GLN A 79 4.95 0.06 -8.44
C GLN A 79 4.64 -0.46 -7.03
N ALA A 80 3.51 -1.17 -6.86
CA ALA A 80 3.17 -1.79 -5.59
C ALA A 80 4.24 -2.78 -5.12
N ARG A 81 4.78 -3.62 -6.02
CA ARG A 81 5.88 -4.54 -5.69
C ARG A 81 7.16 -3.81 -5.32
N ILE A 82 7.51 -2.73 -6.01
CA ILE A 82 8.69 -1.93 -5.68
C ILE A 82 8.54 -1.30 -4.30
N ILE A 83 7.37 -0.71 -4.02
CA ILE A 83 7.08 -0.12 -2.70
C ILE A 83 7.17 -1.17 -1.60
N LEU A 84 6.59 -2.36 -1.82
CA LEU A 84 6.68 -3.45 -0.85
C LEU A 84 8.12 -3.88 -0.60
N GLY A 85 8.92 -4.11 -1.65
CA GLY A 85 10.33 -4.49 -1.50
C GLY A 85 11.18 -3.42 -0.80
N THR A 86 10.93 -2.14 -1.07
CA THR A 86 11.57 -1.02 -0.35
C THR A 86 11.13 -0.98 1.11
N ALA A 87 9.84 -1.16 1.38
CA ALA A 87 9.32 -1.21 2.74
C ALA A 87 9.95 -2.39 3.52
N GLU A 88 10.05 -3.57 2.91
CA GLU A 88 10.68 -4.74 3.55
C GLU A 88 12.14 -4.50 3.90
N THR A 89 12.91 -3.86 3.01
CA THR A 89 14.31 -3.53 3.27
C THR A 89 14.47 -2.49 4.38
N GLU A 90 13.64 -1.45 4.39
CA GLU A 90 13.61 -0.46 5.48
C GLU A 90 13.22 -1.09 6.82
N ILE A 91 12.19 -1.94 6.82
CA ILE A 91 11.73 -2.69 8.00
C ILE A 91 12.86 -3.58 8.53
N ALA A 92 13.54 -4.35 7.68
CA ALA A 92 14.64 -5.21 8.08
C ALA A 92 15.80 -4.42 8.70
N GLN A 93 16.15 -3.25 8.14
CA GLN A 93 17.18 -2.38 8.71
C GLN A 93 16.79 -1.87 10.10
N LYS A 94 15.53 -1.44 10.28
CA LYS A 94 15.03 -0.98 11.59
C LYS A 94 15.01 -2.11 12.62
N PHE A 95 14.64 -3.33 12.22
CA PHE A 95 14.71 -4.50 13.10
C PHE A 95 16.15 -4.84 13.48
N ALA A 96 17.10 -4.77 12.55
CA ALA A 96 18.51 -5.00 12.87
C ALA A 96 19.06 -3.96 13.86
N GLN A 97 18.68 -2.68 13.70
CA GLN A 97 19.02 -1.62 14.66
C GLN A 97 18.41 -1.88 16.04
N ALA A 98 17.13 -2.27 16.08
CA ALA A 98 16.46 -2.62 17.33
C ALA A 98 17.10 -3.82 18.03
N ALA A 99 17.46 -4.87 17.28
CA ALA A 99 18.14 -6.06 17.81
C ALA A 99 19.48 -5.71 18.47
N LYS A 100 20.29 -4.85 17.82
CA LYS A 100 21.55 -4.36 18.40
C LYS A 100 21.32 -3.57 19.70
N GLN A 101 20.23 -2.79 19.77
CA GLN A 101 19.88 -2.06 21.00
C GLN A 101 19.42 -2.99 22.13
N TYR A 102 18.73 -4.09 21.79
CA TYR A 102 18.31 -5.10 22.77
C TYR A 102 19.48 -5.93 23.31
N GLU A 103 20.52 -6.18 22.50
CA GLU A 103 21.74 -6.85 22.95
C GLU A 103 22.41 -6.10 24.11
N ALA A 104 22.43 -4.77 24.04
CA ALA A 104 23.00 -3.92 25.08
C ALA A 104 22.13 -3.76 26.34
N ASN A 105 20.82 -4.08 26.28
CA ASN A 105 19.89 -3.87 27.38
C ASN A 105 18.88 -5.03 27.53
N PRO A 106 19.17 -6.04 28.37
CA PRO A 106 18.30 -7.18 28.61
C PRO A 106 16.89 -6.82 29.12
N MET A 107 16.74 -5.73 29.89
CA MET A 107 15.43 -5.28 30.38
C MET A 107 14.54 -4.74 29.26
N ALA A 108 15.13 -4.11 28.23
CA ALA A 108 14.39 -3.62 27.08
C ALA A 108 13.78 -4.77 26.26
N MET A 109 14.51 -5.88 26.11
CA MET A 109 14.01 -7.09 25.45
C MET A 109 12.84 -7.72 26.23
N HIS A 110 12.94 -7.76 27.57
CA HIS A 110 11.86 -8.27 28.41
C HIS A 110 10.58 -7.43 28.28
N LEU A 111 10.68 -6.10 28.31
CA LEU A 111 9.54 -5.19 28.11
C LEU A 111 8.92 -5.35 26.71
N ARG A 112 9.74 -5.55 25.66
CA ARG A 112 9.24 -5.84 24.32
C ARG A 112 8.48 -7.17 24.28
N GLY A 113 9.00 -8.21 24.93
CA GLY A 113 8.31 -9.50 25.07
C GLY A 113 6.96 -9.36 25.78
N MET A 114 6.90 -8.62 26.89
CA MET A 114 5.65 -8.34 27.60
C MET A 114 4.65 -7.55 26.73
N ASN A 115 5.10 -6.55 25.98
CA ASN A 115 4.25 -5.79 25.06
C ASN A 115 3.70 -6.67 23.92
N MET A 116 4.52 -7.55 23.34
CA MET A 116 4.06 -8.49 22.31
C MET A 116 3.02 -9.47 22.87
N LEU A 117 3.19 -9.95 24.10
CA LEU A 117 2.19 -10.77 24.77
C LEU A 117 0.89 -9.98 24.98
N PHE A 118 0.97 -8.73 25.43
CA PHE A 118 -0.19 -7.87 25.63
C PHE A 118 -0.94 -7.54 24.32
N GLU A 119 -0.20 -7.25 23.24
CA GLU A 119 -0.76 -7.04 21.89
C GLU A 119 -1.47 -8.32 21.38
N GLY A 120 -0.84 -9.48 21.52
CA GLY A 120 -1.43 -10.77 21.14
C GLY A 120 -2.69 -11.11 21.95
N LEU A 121 -2.72 -10.77 23.24
CA LEU A 121 -3.90 -10.94 24.10
C LEU A 121 -5.03 -9.96 23.75
N LYS A 122 -4.69 -8.78 23.23
CA LYS A 122 -5.66 -7.74 22.83
C LYS A 122 -6.33 -8.04 21.49
N GLU A 123 -5.62 -8.65 20.53
CA GLU A 123 -6.15 -8.84 19.17
C GLU A 123 -6.98 -10.12 18.97
N LYS A 124 -6.78 -11.20 19.76
CA LYS A 124 -7.63 -12.42 19.80
C LYS A 124 -7.09 -13.42 20.83
N GLY A 125 -7.93 -13.88 21.75
CA GLY A 125 -7.58 -15.03 22.59
C GLY A 125 -7.34 -16.30 21.77
N SER A 126 -6.17 -16.91 21.94
CA SER A 126 -5.80 -18.28 21.55
C SER A 126 -5.42 -18.56 20.08
N MET A 127 -4.15 -18.30 19.74
CA MET A 127 -3.14 -19.33 19.42
C MET A 127 -1.82 -18.63 19.09
N ILE A 128 -0.85 -18.70 20.01
CA ILE A 128 0.50 -18.16 19.80
C ILE A 128 1.36 -19.27 19.21
N ILE A 129 1.79 -19.11 17.96
CA ILE A 129 2.80 -20.00 17.35
C ILE A 129 4.16 -19.50 17.83
N VAL A 130 4.70 -20.18 18.84
CA VAL A 130 6.05 -19.93 19.35
C VAL A 130 7.02 -20.79 18.54
N PRO A 131 7.98 -20.21 17.78
CA PRO A 131 9.04 -20.99 17.15
C PRO A 131 9.86 -21.72 18.22
N SER A 132 10.27 -22.95 17.95
CA SER A 132 10.96 -23.83 18.91
C SER A 132 12.19 -23.20 19.57
N SER A 133 12.90 -22.31 18.88
CA SER A 133 14.05 -21.56 19.39
C SER A 133 13.73 -20.60 20.54
N ALA A 134 12.51 -20.06 20.59
CA ALA A 134 12.05 -19.22 21.70
C ALA A 134 11.62 -20.06 22.92
N LEU A 135 11.25 -21.34 22.71
CA LEU A 135 10.88 -22.25 23.80
C LEU A 135 12.10 -22.70 24.62
N GLU A 136 13.24 -22.91 23.95
CA GLU A 136 14.53 -23.25 24.58
C GLU A 136 15.10 -22.10 25.40
N THR A 137 15.09 -20.88 24.85
CA THR A 137 15.67 -19.70 25.52
C THR A 137 14.90 -19.26 26.76
N MET A 138 13.63 -19.64 26.89
CA MET A 138 12.78 -19.30 28.03
C MET A 138 12.51 -20.47 28.99
N ASN A 139 13.21 -21.62 28.85
CA ASN A 139 13.02 -22.84 29.66
C ASN A 139 11.55 -23.33 29.76
N LEU A 140 10.71 -22.95 28.79
CA LEU A 140 9.28 -23.26 28.78
C LEU A 140 9.00 -24.74 28.52
N GLY A 141 9.94 -25.46 27.89
CA GLY A 141 9.87 -26.91 27.69
C GLY A 141 9.84 -27.70 29.01
N ALA A 142 10.58 -27.25 30.04
CA ALA A 142 10.57 -27.88 31.35
C ALA A 142 9.26 -27.63 32.12
N MET A 143 8.70 -26.41 32.02
CA MET A 143 7.43 -26.05 32.64
C MET A 143 6.24 -26.74 31.97
N GLY A 144 6.25 -26.90 30.64
CA GLY A 144 5.23 -27.66 29.91
C GLY A 144 5.23 -29.15 30.26
N GLY A 145 6.42 -29.75 30.44
CA GLY A 145 6.56 -31.13 30.91
C GLY A 145 6.04 -31.33 32.35
N LEU A 146 6.35 -30.39 33.25
CA LEU A 146 5.84 -30.43 34.63
C LEU A 146 4.33 -30.19 34.72
N ALA A 147 3.77 -29.31 33.88
CA ALA A 147 2.32 -29.09 33.79
C ALA A 147 1.59 -30.31 33.22
N ALA A 148 2.13 -30.96 32.19
CA ALA A 148 1.58 -32.20 31.66
C ALA A 148 1.64 -33.35 32.68
N LEU A 149 2.72 -33.44 33.45
CA LEU A 149 2.87 -34.43 34.53
C LEU A 149 1.90 -34.15 35.70
N SER A 150 1.69 -32.88 36.08
CA SER A 150 0.71 -32.55 37.12
C SER A 150 -0.72 -32.81 36.65
N GLN A 151 -1.05 -32.51 35.39
CA GLN A 151 -2.37 -32.77 34.82
C GLN A 151 -2.64 -34.27 34.63
N SER A 152 -1.59 -35.06 34.35
CA SER A 152 -1.66 -36.53 34.37
C SER A 152 -1.84 -37.10 35.77
N GLN A 153 -1.24 -36.50 36.81
CA GLN A 153 -1.45 -36.92 38.19
C GLN A 153 -2.85 -36.56 38.70
N ILE A 154 -3.38 -35.39 38.32
CA ILE A 154 -4.74 -34.96 38.68
C ILE A 154 -5.78 -35.90 38.05
N ARG A 155 -5.67 -36.24 36.75
CA ARG A 155 -6.59 -37.21 36.11
C ARG A 155 -6.51 -38.62 36.72
N LYS A 156 -5.33 -39.03 37.20
CA LYS A 156 -5.16 -40.35 37.82
C LYS A 156 -5.77 -40.39 39.22
N ALA A 157 -5.78 -39.27 39.95
CA ALA A 157 -6.48 -39.14 41.22
C ALA A 157 -8.01 -39.16 41.04
N GLU A 158 -8.54 -38.44 40.05
CA GLU A 158 -9.99 -38.45 39.73
C GLU A 158 -10.50 -39.84 39.33
N SER A 159 -9.70 -40.63 38.60
CA SER A 159 -10.08 -42.00 38.20
C SER A 159 -10.13 -43.02 39.34
N HIS A 160 -9.52 -42.70 40.49
CA HIS A 160 -9.51 -43.56 41.67
C HIS A 160 -10.69 -43.27 42.61
N GLU A 161 -11.27 -42.08 42.54
CA GLU A 161 -12.43 -41.65 43.34
C GLU A 161 -13.75 -42.20 42.76
N GLU A 162 -13.86 -42.29 41.43
CA GLU A 162 -15.06 -42.78 40.71
C GLU A 162 -15.28 -44.31 40.81
N LYS A 163 -14.35 -45.08 41.40
CA LYS A 163 -14.48 -46.54 41.60
C LYS A 163 -14.93 -46.96 43.00
N THR A 164 -15.21 -46.01 43.89
CA THR A 164 -15.60 -46.26 45.28
C THR A 164 -17.00 -45.77 45.67
N GLU A 165 -17.80 -45.29 44.72
CA GLU A 165 -19.27 -45.14 44.88
C GLU A 165 -20.03 -46.20 44.08
#